data_AF-A0A0Q7BLB2-F1
#
_entry.id   AF-A0A0Q7BLB2-F1
#
_cell.length_a   1.000
_cell.length_b   1.000
_cell.length_c   1.000
_cell.angle_alpha   90.00
_cell.angle_beta   90.00
_cell.angle_gamma   90.00
#
_symmetry.space_group_name_H-M   'P 1'
#
loop_
_entity.id
_entity.type
_entity.pdbx_description
1 polymer ?
#
loop_
_entity_poly.entity_id
_entity_poly.type
_entity_poly.pdbx_seq_one_letter_code
_entity_poly.pdbx_strand_id
1 'polypeptide(L)'
;MNPWIGVGLALAALVLGGALLGWQGVIFAMTGIVFWLLLQMSRLMRVMKVAGAAPMGSVGNAVMLNSKLHVGMKLVDLIRLAGSLGVKQAPETFVWRDPGGDTVEVKLVKGKLAEWRLLRAGETAGSS
;
A
#
# COMPACT_ATOMS: atom_id res chain seq x y z
N MET A 1 -10.28 9.44 1.63
CA MET A 1 -11.71 9.78 1.76
C MET A 1 -12.37 8.78 2.69
N ASN A 2 -12.95 9.27 3.78
CA ASN A 2 -13.36 8.46 4.93
C ASN A 2 -14.54 7.55 4.55
N PRO A 3 -14.42 6.20 4.62
CA PRO A 3 -15.44 5.25 4.18
C PRO A 3 -16.79 5.43 4.92
N TRP A 4 -16.75 6.02 6.10
CA TRP A 4 -17.90 6.40 6.92
C TRP A 4 -18.85 7.40 6.24
N ILE A 5 -18.34 8.31 5.40
CA ILE A 5 -19.16 9.29 4.69
C ILE A 5 -20.00 8.59 3.61
N GLY A 6 -19.44 7.56 2.96
CA GLY A 6 -20.16 6.75 1.97
C GLY A 6 -21.25 5.87 2.61
N VAL A 7 -20.98 5.33 3.79
CA VAL A 7 -21.98 4.55 4.56
C VAL A 7 -23.13 5.44 5.00
N GLY A 8 -22.85 6.64 5.51
CA GLY A 8 -23.88 7.59 5.92
C GLY A 8 -24.77 8.05 4.77
N LEU A 9 -24.20 8.31 3.59
CA LEU A 9 -24.96 8.71 2.41
C LEU A 9 -25.83 7.56 1.86
N ALA A 10 -25.30 6.33 1.88
CA ALA A 10 -26.04 5.14 1.45
C ALA A 10 -27.22 4.83 2.37
N LEU A 11 -27.06 4.98 3.69
CA LEU A 11 -28.12 4.82 4.67
C LEU A 11 -29.19 5.92 4.53
N ALA A 12 -28.78 7.17 4.31
CA ALA A 12 -29.70 8.27 4.05
C ALA A 12 -30.51 8.06 2.77
N ALA A 13 -29.88 7.60 1.68
CA ALA A 13 -30.56 7.27 0.43
C ALA A 13 -31.51 6.07 0.57
N LEU A 14 -31.17 5.07 1.41
CA LEU A 14 -32.03 3.92 1.73
C LEU A 14 -33.32 4.36 2.45
N VAL A 15 -33.17 5.23 3.46
CA VAL A 15 -34.28 5.73 4.29
C VAL A 15 -35.16 6.70 3.49
N LEU A 16 -34.56 7.63 2.74
CA LEU A 16 -35.28 8.57 1.89
C LEU A 16 -35.96 7.87 0.70
N GLY A 17 -35.31 6.88 0.09
CA GLY A 17 -35.87 6.10 -1.02
C GLY A 17 -37.03 5.19 -0.59
N GLY A 18 -36.95 4.61 0.61
CA GLY A 18 -38.03 3.79 1.18
C GLY A 18 -39.27 4.59 1.58
N ALA A 19 -39.10 5.85 2.01
CA ALA A 19 -40.22 6.70 2.43
C ALA A 19 -41.01 7.31 1.25
N LEU A 20 -40.37 7.54 0.09
CA LEU A 20 -40.96 8.31 -1.01
C LEU A 20 -41.33 7.50 -2.28
N LEU A 21 -40.73 6.32 -2.53
CA LEU A 21 -40.88 5.61 -3.83
C LEU A 21 -41.41 4.15 -3.76
N GLY A 22 -41.81 3.66 -2.58
CA GLY A 22 -42.35 2.30 -2.45
C GLY A 22 -41.36 1.21 -2.88
N TRP A 23 -41.86 0.16 -3.58
CA TRP A 23 -41.10 -1.06 -3.93
C TRP A 23 -39.88 -0.79 -4.85
N GLN A 24 -39.87 0.31 -5.60
CA GLN A 24 -38.74 0.68 -6.48
C GLN A 24 -37.50 1.14 -5.70
N GLY A 25 -37.67 1.77 -4.53
CA GLY A 25 -36.56 2.20 -3.67
C GLY A 25 -35.74 1.01 -3.17
N VAL A 26 -36.40 -0.12 -2.89
CA VAL A 26 -35.75 -1.36 -2.44
C VAL A 26 -34.83 -1.94 -3.51
N ILE A 27 -35.21 -1.85 -4.79
CA ILE A 27 -34.39 -2.35 -5.91
C ILE A 27 -33.14 -1.47 -6.11
N PHE A 28 -33.29 -0.14 -6.04
CA PHE A 28 -32.15 0.78 -6.14
C PHE A 28 -31.18 0.65 -4.95
N ALA A 29 -31.74 0.53 -3.75
CA ALA A 29 -31.01 0.24 -2.53
C ALA A 29 -30.19 -1.05 -2.64
N MET A 30 -30.84 -2.15 -3.06
CA MET A 30 -30.18 -3.45 -3.21
C MET A 30 -29.07 -3.35 -4.26
N THR A 31 -29.33 -2.71 -5.40
CA THR A 31 -28.32 -2.52 -6.46
C THR A 31 -27.14 -1.67 -5.97
N GLY A 32 -27.40 -0.60 -5.21
CA GLY A 32 -26.38 0.25 -4.61
C GLY A 32 -25.54 -0.49 -3.58
N ILE A 33 -26.16 -1.30 -2.71
CA ILE A 33 -25.47 -2.14 -1.73
C ILE A 33 -24.62 -3.19 -2.45
N VAL A 34 -25.16 -3.89 -3.44
CA VAL A 34 -24.42 -4.90 -4.22
C VAL A 34 -23.25 -4.26 -4.98
N PHE A 35 -23.47 -3.13 -5.65
CA PHE A 35 -22.43 -2.37 -6.34
C PHE A 35 -21.35 -1.89 -5.35
N TRP A 36 -21.75 -1.43 -4.17
CA TRP A 36 -20.83 -1.05 -3.10
C TRP A 36 -20.06 -2.25 -2.54
N LEU A 37 -20.70 -3.40 -2.36
CA LEU A 37 -20.08 -4.65 -1.92
C LEU A 37 -19.05 -5.16 -2.93
N LEU A 38 -19.34 -5.03 -4.24
CA LEU A 38 -18.42 -5.34 -5.33
C LEU A 38 -17.21 -4.38 -5.32
N LEU A 39 -17.44 -3.09 -5.07
CA LEU A 39 -16.35 -2.11 -4.89
C LEU A 39 -15.52 -2.37 -3.61
N GLN A 40 -16.16 -2.85 -2.54
CA GLN A 40 -15.47 -3.25 -1.32
C GLN A 40 -14.62 -4.50 -1.54
N MET A 41 -15.15 -5.50 -2.24
CA MET A 41 -14.42 -6.71 -2.66
C MET A 41 -13.26 -6.39 -3.60
N SER A 42 -13.41 -5.47 -4.56
CA SER A 42 -12.29 -5.06 -5.43
C SER A 42 -11.19 -4.29 -4.67
N ARG A 43 -11.55 -3.52 -3.63
CA ARG A 43 -10.57 -2.94 -2.68
C ARG A 43 -9.84 -4.02 -1.90
N LEU A 44 -10.57 -5.00 -1.36
CA LEU A 44 -9.99 -6.14 -0.64
C LEU A 44 -9.10 -6.98 -1.55
N MET A 45 -9.52 -7.25 -2.80
CA MET A 45 -8.72 -7.97 -3.80
C MET A 45 -7.50 -7.17 -4.26
N ARG A 46 -7.55 -5.84 -4.29
CA ARG A 46 -6.37 -4.99 -4.56
C ARG A 46 -5.37 -5.05 -3.40
N VAL A 47 -5.85 -5.05 -2.16
CA VAL A 47 -5.01 -5.22 -0.96
C VAL A 47 -4.47 -6.66 -0.85
N MET A 48 -5.26 -7.67 -1.20
CA MET A 48 -4.84 -9.08 -1.21
C MET A 48 -3.94 -9.42 -2.39
N LYS A 49 -4.10 -8.81 -3.57
CA LYS A 49 -3.11 -8.90 -4.67
C LYS A 49 -1.78 -8.26 -4.29
N VAL A 50 -1.81 -7.24 -3.43
CA VAL A 50 -0.61 -6.61 -2.85
C VAL A 50 -0.01 -7.49 -1.74
N ALA A 51 -0.83 -8.20 -0.94
CA ALA A 51 -0.35 -9.09 0.12
C ALA A 51 0.13 -10.47 -0.40
N GLY A 52 -0.53 -11.02 -1.42
CA GLY A 52 -0.17 -12.31 -2.04
C GLY A 52 1.07 -12.23 -2.93
N ALA A 53 1.56 -11.02 -3.19
CA ALA A 53 2.80 -10.75 -3.89
C ALA A 53 3.83 -10.04 -3.00
N ALA A 54 3.71 -10.05 -1.67
CA ALA A 54 4.71 -9.51 -0.76
C ALA A 54 5.81 -10.56 -0.53
N PRO A 55 6.87 -10.56 -1.35
CA PRO A 55 7.99 -11.46 -1.21
C PRO A 55 8.86 -10.89 -0.07
N MET A 56 9.98 -11.52 0.25
CA MET A 56 10.96 -10.92 1.16
C MET A 56 11.31 -9.47 0.75
N GLY A 57 11.71 -8.62 1.71
CA GLY A 57 12.05 -7.21 1.47
C GLY A 57 10.89 -6.25 1.21
N SER A 58 9.70 -6.49 1.77
CA SER A 58 8.61 -5.49 1.72
C SER A 58 8.77 -4.43 2.81
N VAL A 59 8.52 -3.15 2.50
CA VAL A 59 8.48 -2.05 3.48
C VAL A 59 7.15 -1.31 3.41
N GLY A 60 6.63 -0.85 4.56
CA GLY A 60 5.34 -0.16 4.60
C GLY A 60 5.27 1.13 3.77
N ASN A 61 6.38 1.87 3.66
CA ASN A 61 6.52 3.03 2.78
C ASN A 61 8.01 3.29 2.49
N ALA A 62 8.42 3.19 1.22
CA ALA A 62 9.81 3.36 0.80
C ALA A 62 10.32 4.78 1.06
N VAL A 63 9.48 5.80 0.86
CA VAL A 63 9.83 7.21 1.07
C VAL A 63 10.08 7.50 2.56
N MET A 64 9.26 6.90 3.42
CA MET A 64 9.41 7.04 4.88
C MET A 64 10.65 6.30 5.40
N LEU A 65 10.99 5.15 4.81
CA LEU A 65 12.25 4.48 5.14
C LEU A 65 13.41 5.37 4.72
N ASN A 66 13.44 5.81 3.46
CA ASN A 66 14.48 6.67 2.88
C ASN A 66 14.74 7.95 3.70
N SER A 67 13.72 8.58 4.25
CA SER A 67 13.88 9.81 5.05
C SER A 67 14.50 9.58 6.44
N LYS A 68 14.42 8.35 6.95
CA LYS A 68 14.95 7.98 8.26
C LYS A 68 16.33 7.30 8.16
N LEU A 69 16.76 6.93 6.96
CA LEU A 69 18.10 6.38 6.71
C LEU A 69 19.16 7.47 6.88
N HIS A 70 20.27 7.09 7.50
CA HIS A 70 21.45 7.94 7.64
C HIS A 70 22.72 7.10 7.66
N VAL A 71 23.81 7.68 7.17
CA VAL A 71 25.13 7.02 7.10
C VAL A 71 25.56 6.56 8.49
N GLY A 72 26.08 5.33 8.58
CA GLY A 72 26.54 4.73 9.82
C GLY A 72 25.48 3.95 10.60
N MET A 73 24.21 3.96 10.17
CA MET A 73 23.15 3.13 10.75
C MET A 73 23.51 1.64 10.68
N LYS A 74 23.31 0.90 11.78
CA LYS A 74 23.56 -0.55 11.82
C LYS A 74 22.46 -1.30 11.07
N LEU A 75 22.81 -2.42 10.45
CA LEU A 75 21.86 -3.30 9.77
C LEU A 75 20.65 -3.68 10.66
N VAL A 76 20.88 -3.94 11.95
CA VAL A 76 19.83 -4.32 12.90
C VAL A 76 18.81 -3.19 13.11
N ASP A 77 19.26 -1.96 13.24
CA ASP A 77 18.38 -0.79 13.41
C ASP A 77 17.58 -0.52 12.14
N LEU A 78 18.21 -0.74 10.98
CA LEU A 78 17.53 -0.64 9.69
C LEU A 78 16.44 -1.70 9.52
N ILE A 79 16.70 -2.95 9.89
CA ILE A 79 15.70 -4.03 9.83
C ILE A 79 14.52 -3.71 10.77
N ARG A 80 14.80 -3.18 11.96
CA ARG A 80 13.75 -2.72 12.90
C ARG A 80 12.90 -1.59 12.32
N LEU A 81 13.53 -0.66 11.62
CA LEU A 81 12.87 0.48 10.99
C LEU A 81 12.03 0.07 9.77
N ALA A 82 12.55 -0.85 8.95
CA ALA A 82 11.86 -1.36 7.77
C ALA A 82 10.75 -2.37 8.13
N GLY A 83 10.87 -3.04 9.28
CA GLY A 83 9.94 -4.07 9.73
C GLY A 83 10.11 -5.41 8.98
N SER A 84 11.14 -5.54 8.16
CA SER A 84 11.41 -6.73 7.35
C SER A 84 12.90 -6.91 7.05
N LEU A 85 13.29 -8.16 6.82
CA LEU A 85 14.58 -8.50 6.23
C LEU A 85 14.56 -8.09 4.75
N GLY A 86 15.49 -7.21 4.36
CA GLY A 86 15.66 -6.79 2.97
C GLY A 86 16.10 -7.93 2.07
N VAL A 87 15.79 -7.85 0.78
CA VAL A 87 16.28 -8.81 -0.21
C VAL A 87 17.71 -8.47 -0.57
N LYS A 88 18.61 -9.43 -0.41
CA LYS A 88 19.99 -9.28 -0.84
C LYS A 88 20.06 -9.32 -2.37
N GLN A 89 20.44 -8.21 -3.00
CA GLN A 89 20.62 -8.11 -4.46
C GLN A 89 22.09 -8.27 -4.86
N ALA A 90 23.02 -7.82 -4.01
CA ALA A 90 24.47 -7.94 -4.23
C ALA A 90 25.18 -8.25 -2.90
N PRO A 91 26.51 -8.52 -2.88
CA PRO A 91 27.25 -8.89 -1.67
C PRO A 91 27.03 -7.92 -0.50
N GLU A 92 26.86 -6.64 -0.80
CA GLU A 92 26.68 -5.53 0.15
C GLU A 92 25.41 -4.71 -0.11
N THR A 93 24.55 -5.12 -1.05
CA THR A 93 23.36 -4.35 -1.44
C THR A 93 22.08 -5.09 -1.02
N PHE A 94 21.23 -4.38 -0.29
CA PHE A 94 19.93 -4.87 0.19
C PHE A 94 18.82 -3.95 -0.31
N VAL A 95 17.68 -4.56 -0.65
CA VAL A 95 16.58 -3.87 -1.29
C VAL A 95 15.29 -4.07 -0.51
N TRP A 96 14.56 -2.97 -0.36
CA TRP A 96 13.19 -2.96 0.15
C TRP A 96 12.25 -2.38 -0.90
N ARG A 97 11.08 -2.97 -1.07
CA ARG A 97 10.05 -2.49 -2.00
C ARG A 97 8.77 -2.20 -1.25
N ASP A 98 8.12 -1.10 -1.60
CA ASP A 98 6.83 -0.73 -1.02
C ASP A 98 5.64 -1.17 -1.89
N PRO A 99 4.41 -1.11 -1.35
CA PRO A 99 3.20 -1.44 -2.10
C PRO A 99 2.91 -0.54 -3.30
N GLY A 100 3.48 0.66 -3.33
CA GLY A 100 3.38 1.62 -4.43
C GLY A 100 4.32 1.32 -5.59
N GLY A 101 5.24 0.36 -5.42
CA GLY A 101 6.27 -0.02 -6.39
C GLY A 101 7.58 0.75 -6.20
N ASP A 102 7.64 1.69 -5.26
CA ASP A 102 8.87 2.40 -4.95
C ASP A 102 9.83 1.46 -4.21
N THR A 103 11.11 1.55 -4.54
CA THR A 103 12.13 0.62 -4.09
C THR A 103 13.28 1.39 -3.46
N VAL A 104 13.70 1.00 -2.26
CA VAL A 104 14.89 1.54 -1.58
C VAL A 104 16.01 0.53 -1.68
N GLU A 105 17.07 0.92 -2.37
CA GLU A 105 18.33 0.19 -2.40
C GLU A 105 19.25 0.75 -1.32
N VAL A 106 19.88 -0.12 -0.55
CA VAL A 106 20.78 0.24 0.54
C VAL A 106 22.07 -0.53 0.38
N LYS A 107 23.20 0.17 0.37
CA LYS A 107 24.52 -0.44 0.43
C LYS A 107 25.05 -0.43 1.86
N LEU A 108 25.44 -1.61 2.33
CA LEU A 108 26.01 -1.81 3.64
C LEU A 108 27.47 -2.26 3.53
N VAL A 109 28.38 -1.41 3.99
CA VAL A 109 29.82 -1.72 4.07
C VAL A 109 30.14 -2.09 5.52
N LYS A 110 30.73 -3.27 5.73
CA LYS A 110 31.06 -3.77 7.10
C LYS A 110 29.85 -3.75 8.06
N GLY A 111 28.64 -4.01 7.55
CA GLY A 111 27.41 -4.06 8.35
C GLY A 111 26.81 -2.71 8.76
N LYS A 112 27.33 -1.60 8.22
CA LYS A 112 26.81 -0.25 8.40
C LYS A 112 26.33 0.32 7.08
N LEU A 113 25.27 1.12 7.14
CA LEU A 113 24.74 1.84 6.00
C LEU A 113 25.77 2.84 5.48
N ALA A 114 26.23 2.63 4.25
CA ALA A 114 27.17 3.51 3.57
C ALA A 114 26.42 4.46 2.64
N GLU A 115 25.55 3.90 1.80
CA GLU A 115 24.79 4.63 0.78
C GLU A 115 23.38 4.05 0.68
N TRP A 116 22.44 4.87 0.22
CA TRP A 116 21.11 4.41 -0.13
C TRP A 116 20.55 5.22 -1.30
N ARG A 117 19.64 4.61 -2.05
CA ARG A 117 18.97 5.23 -3.20
C ARG A 117 17.50 4.85 -3.19
N LEU A 118 16.64 5.85 -3.38
CA LEU A 118 15.22 5.65 -3.64
C LEU A 118 15.00 5.59 -5.16
N LEU A 119 14.47 4.48 -5.63
CA LEU A 119 14.02 4.24 -6.99
C LEU A 119 12.50 4.33 -6.99
N ARG A 120 11.92 5.33 -7.66
CA ARG A 120 10.47 5.45 -7.75
C ARG A 120 9.94 4.62 -8.92
N ALA A 121 8.77 3.99 -8.75
CA ALA A 121 8.17 3.12 -9.76
C ALA A 121 7.97 3.81 -11.13
N GLY A 122 7.76 5.13 -11.13
CA GLY A 122 7.58 5.93 -12.33
C GLY A 122 8.86 6.29 -13.08
N GLU A 123 10.03 6.20 -12.44
CA GLU A 123 11.30 6.62 -13.06
C GLU A 123 11.98 5.47 -13.82
N THR A 124 11.71 4.22 -13.45
CA THR A 124 12.18 3.02 -14.16
C THR A 124 11.44 2.75 -15.47
N ALA A 125 10.33 3.43 -15.74
CA ALA A 125 9.56 3.28 -16.98
C ALA A 125 9.97 4.27 -18.10
N GLY A 126 10.99 5.10 -17.87
CA GLY A 126 11.35 6.24 -18.73
C GLY A 126 12.72 6.17 -19.42
N SER A 127 13.33 5.00 -19.56
CA SER A 127 14.57 4.85 -20.33
C SER A 127 14.51 3.61 -21.23
N SER A 128 13.94 3.77 -22.41
CA SER A 128 14.15 2.92 -23.59
C SER A 128 14.15 3.81 -24.82
#